data_AF-A0A8D2IVQ6-F1
#
_entry.id   AF-A0A8D2IVQ6-F1
#
_cell.length_a   1.000
_cell.length_b   1.000
_cell.length_c   1.000
_cell.angle_alpha   90.00
_cell.angle_beta   90.00
_cell.angle_gamma   90.00
#
_symmetry.space_group_name_H-M   'P 1'
#
loop_
_entity.id
_entity.type
_entity.pdbx_description
1 polymer ?
#
loop_
_entity_poly.entity_id
_entity_poly.type
_entity_poly.pdbx_seq_one_letter_code
_entity_poly.pdbx_strand_id
1 'polypeptide(L)' 'MVNIIQLVRDHWPMTLVPLGFVLGIYFDRVNDEKLALFKNKSKLYQRELKPGEEAWK' A
#
# COMPACT_ATOMS: atom_id res chain seq x y z
N MET A 1 18.71 9.16 -33.27
CA MET A 1 18.92 8.10 -32.25
C MET A 1 18.55 8.69 -30.90
N VAL A 2 17.58 8.11 -30.19
CA VAL A 2 17.20 8.60 -28.87
C VAL A 2 18.31 8.17 -27.90
N ASN A 3 19.01 9.14 -27.30
CA ASN A 3 20.06 8.86 -26.34
C ASN A 3 19.40 8.63 -24.97
N ILE A 4 19.40 7.39 -24.49
CA ILE A 4 18.78 6.96 -23.23
C ILE A 4 19.27 7.82 -22.06
N ILE A 5 20.54 8.24 -22.09
CA ILE A 5 21.16 9.07 -21.05
C ILE A 5 20.50 10.45 -20.98
N GLN A 6 20.17 11.06 -22.13
CA GLN A 6 19.48 12.36 -22.18
C GLN A 6 18.02 12.24 -21.73
N LEU A 7 17.33 11.17 -22.15
CA LEU A 7 15.95 10.92 -21.76
C LEU A 7 15.80 10.75 -20.24
N VAL A 8 16.67 9.97 -19.60
CA VAL A 8 16.68 9.81 -18.14
C VAL A 8 17.00 11.13 -17.45
N ARG A 9 17.99 11.90 -17.93
CA ARG A 9 18.34 13.19 -17.34
C ARG A 9 17.21 14.22 -17.39
N ASP A 10 16.40 14.21 -18.45
CA ASP A 10 15.36 15.22 -18.63
C ASP A 10 14.00 14.80 -18.05
N HIS A 11 13.70 13.50 -18.00
CA HIS A 11 12.38 12.98 -17.60
C HIS A 11 12.35 12.24 -16.26
N TRP A 12 13.48 12.07 -15.55
CA TRP A 12 13.48 11.47 -14.21
C TRP A 12 12.52 12.15 -13.21
N PRO A 13 12.22 13.47 -13.25
CA PRO A 13 11.31 14.05 -12.26
C PRO A 13 9.87 13.51 -12.39
N MET A 14 9.47 13.08 -13.59
CA MET A 14 8.13 12.52 -13.82
C MET A 14 7.91 11.21 -13.09
N THR A 15 8.97 10.47 -12.74
CA THR A 15 8.85 9.21 -12.01
C THR A 15 8.66 9.41 -10.50
N LEU A 16 8.98 10.60 -9.96
CA LEU A 16 8.90 10.89 -8.53
C LEU A 16 7.49 10.79 -7.98
N VAL A 17 6.50 11.29 -8.71
CA VAL A 17 5.10 11.29 -8.26
C VAL A 17 4.53 9.86 -8.20
N PRO A 18 4.65 9.02 -9.27
CA PRO A 18 4.26 7.62 -9.17
C PRO A 18 4.99 6.84 -8.07
N LEU A 19 6.30 7.06 -7.89
CA LEU A 19 7.07 6.43 -6.83
C LEU A 19 6.57 6.84 -5.44
N GLY A 20 6.32 8.14 -5.22
CA GLY A 20 5.78 8.65 -3.97
C GLY A 20 4.40 8.06 -3.66
N PHE A 21 3.55 7.89 -4.66
CA PHE A 21 2.23 7.26 -4.50
C PHE A 21 2.33 5.80 -4.07
N VAL A 22 3.21 5.03 -4.71
CA VAL A 22 3.45 3.61 -4.34
C VAL A 22 4.00 3.51 -2.92
N LEU A 23 4.92 4.39 -2.54
CA LEU A 23 5.45 4.46 -1.18
C LEU A 23 4.36 4.84 -0.16
N GLY A 24 3.47 5.77 -0.50
CA GLY A 24 2.32 6.13 0.33
C GLY A 24 1.42 4.92 0.63
N ILE A 25 1.01 4.18 -0.41
CA ILE A 25 0.22 2.95 -0.26
C ILE A 25 0.94 1.94 0.64
N TYR A 26 2.25 1.81 0.49
CA TYR A 26 3.03 0.89 1.32
C TYR A 26 3.00 1.30 2.80
N PHE A 27 3.22 2.58 3.10
CA PHE A 27 3.19 3.06 4.47
C PHE A 27 1.79 2.98 5.10
N ASP A 28 0.74 3.27 4.33
CA ASP A 28 -0.63 3.12 4.81
C ASP A 28 -0.94 1.67 5.19
N ARG A 29 -0.54 0.70 4.35
CA ARG A 29 -0.69 -0.74 4.65
C ARG A 29 0.04 -1.14 5.94
N VAL A 30 1.29 -0.70 6.10
CA VAL A 30 2.08 -0.99 7.32
C VAL A 30 1.42 -0.36 8.55
N ASN A 31 0.76 0.79 8.40
CA ASN A 31 0.07 1.44 9.49
C ASN A 31 -1.23 0.71 9.85
N ASP A 32 -1.99 0.25 8.85
CA ASP A 32 -3.21 -0.54 9.05
C ASP A 32 -2.91 -1.86 9.77
N GLU A 33 -1.80 -2.53 9.43
CA GLU A 33 -1.32 -3.73 10.13
C GLU A 33 -1.03 -3.46 11.62
N LYS A 34 -0.45 -2.30 11.95
CA LYS A 34 -0.22 -1.89 13.35
C LYS A 34 -1.52 -1.59 14.10
N LEU A 35 -2.54 -1.10 13.39
CA LEU A 35 -3.85 -0.74 13.96
C LEU A 35 -4.84 -1.92 13.99
N ALA A 36 -4.43 -3.12 13.59
CA ALA A 36 -5.28 -4.30 13.50
C ALA A 36 -5.65 -4.95 14.86
N LEU A 37 -5.29 -4.35 16.01
CA LEU A 37 -5.54 -4.92 17.36
C LEU A 37 -7.01 -5.25 17.64
N PHE A 38 -7.95 -4.46 17.11
CA PHE A 38 -9.40 -4.63 17.28
C PHE A 38 -10.10 -5.31 16.09
N LYS A 39 -9.32 -5.91 15.19
CA LYS A 39 -9.82 -6.66 14.04
C LYS A 39 -10.74 -7.80 14.49
N ASN A 40 -11.97 -7.79 13.99
CA ASN A 40 -13.03 -8.76 14.33
C ASN A 40 -13.38 -8.83 15.83
N LYS A 41 -13.09 -7.79 16.62
CA LYS A 41 -13.42 -7.71 18.05
C LYS A 41 -14.49 -6.66 18.37
N SER A 42 -14.91 -5.88 17.38
CA SER A 42 -15.95 -4.87 17.58
C SER A 42 -17.32 -5.53 17.76
N LYS A 43 -18.14 -5.06 18.70
CA LYS A 43 -19.48 -5.63 18.96
C LYS A 43 -20.40 -5.63 17.72
N LEU A 44 -20.17 -4.72 16.79
CA LEU A 44 -20.98 -4.58 15.58
C LEU A 44 -20.58 -5.56 14.46
N TYR A 45 -19.28 -5.84 14.31
CA TYR A 45 -18.75 -6.62 13.18
C TYR A 45 -18.11 -7.95 13.58
N GLN A 46 -18.09 -8.30 14.87
CA GLN A 46 -17.57 -9.57 15.34
C GLN A 46 -18.39 -10.73 14.77
N ARG A 47 -17.70 -11.64 14.09
CA ARG A 47 -18.28 -12.87 13.51
C ARG A 47 -17.30 -14.03 13.59
N GLU A 48 -17.80 -15.25 13.45
CA GLU A 48 -16.95 -16.42 13.25
C GLU A 48 -16.32 -16.36 11.84
N LEU A 49 -15.02 -16.67 11.75
CA LEU A 49 -14.31 -16.74 10.47
C LEU A 49 -14.42 -18.14 9.89
N LYS A 50 -14.54 -18.25 8.57
CA LYS A 50 -14.43 -19.54 7.89
C LYS A 50 -12.99 -20.07 7.98
N PRO A 51 -12.77 -21.39 7.86
CA PRO A 51 -11.43 -21.97 7.84
C PRO A 51 -10.59 -21.35 6.72
N GLY A 52 -9.46 -20.74 7.08
CA GLY A 52 -8.56 -20.05 6.13
C GLY A 52 -8.98 -18.63 5.73
N GLU A 53 -10.05 -18.07 6.31
CA GLU A 53 -10.45 -16.69 6.09
C GLU A 53 -9.70 -15.74 7.04
N GLU A 54 -9.21 -14.62 6.51
CA GLU A 54 -8.72 -13.49 7.31
C GLU A 54 -9.84 -12.46 7.46
N ALA A 55 -9.95 -11.80 8.62
CA ALA A 55 -11.07 -10.88 8.87
C ALA A 55 -11.11 -9.69 7.89
N TRP A 56 -9.95 -9.25 7.41
CA TRP A 56 -9.68 -8.29 6.32
C TRP A 56 -8.16 -8.24 6.12
N LYS A 57 -7.63 -7.51 5.13
CA LYS A 57 -6.17 -7.34 4.96
C LYS A 57 -5.73 -6.04 5.60
#